data_AF-A0A6A6B6V1-F1
#
_entry.id   AF-A0A6A6B6V1-F1
#
_cell.length_a   1.000
_cell.length_b   1.000
_cell.length_c   1.000
_cell.angle_alpha   90.00
_cell.angle_beta   90.00
_cell.angle_gamma   90.00
#
_symmetry.space_group_name_H-M   'P 1'
#
loop_
_entity.id
_entity.type
_entity.pdbx_description
1 polymer ?
#
loop_
_entity_poly.entity_id
_entity_poly.type
_entity_poly.pdbx_seq_one_letter_code
_entity_poly.pdbx_strand_id
1 'polypeptide(L)'
;MSASLVSTEEVAPGQSSARESPALGVDACPTCGTSSSLLPDLDPTVAAKRIVELEAQVRLLTDKATSAVDRIADYEDELRRLRSSQTAGSKRFSVDPALALTPSTSIASEDGIRPHTANPTGAAPASRMSRFSSLLTRKSISGPSSSGPSVTPLPSALPHRSDDDELRDALEKERCLRRDAETKVSAMSSEIEELSVTLFQQANEMVAEERRARAKLEERVAVLEKRDKEKRSRLERLENAVKRIDRVRGLLAT
;
A
#
# COMPACT_ATOMS: atom_id res chain seq x y z
N MET A 1 21.96 -45.05 -20.05
CA MET A 1 21.65 -46.37 -20.64
C MET A 1 20.30 -46.81 -20.10
N SER A 2 19.35 -47.08 -21.02
CA SER A 2 18.04 -47.74 -20.84
C SER A 2 16.96 -46.90 -20.10
N ALA A 3 15.90 -46.36 -20.76
CA ALA A 3 14.75 -46.98 -21.48
C ALA A 3 13.88 -47.83 -20.53
N SER A 4 12.53 -47.73 -20.46
CA SER A 4 11.55 -47.63 -21.55
C SER A 4 10.17 -47.12 -21.08
N LEU A 5 9.44 -46.54 -22.05
CA LEU A 5 7.99 -46.35 -22.13
C LEU A 5 7.24 -47.69 -22.34
N VAL A 6 5.92 -47.71 -22.08
CA VAL A 6 4.83 -48.48 -22.75
C VAL A 6 3.52 -48.16 -21.99
N SER A 7 2.50 -47.49 -22.57
CA SER A 7 1.37 -47.98 -23.43
C SER A 7 0.45 -48.96 -22.65
N THR A 8 -0.88 -48.99 -22.66
CA THR A 8 -2.05 -48.67 -23.53
C THR A 8 -3.28 -48.45 -22.58
N GLU A 9 -4.48 -47.98 -22.92
CA GLU A 9 -5.48 -48.55 -23.85
C GLU A 9 -6.79 -47.71 -23.81
N GLU A 10 -7.48 -47.61 -24.93
CA GLU A 10 -8.73 -46.86 -25.19
C GLU A 10 -9.64 -47.80 -26.01
N VAL A 11 -10.89 -48.09 -25.57
CA VAL A 11 -11.99 -48.81 -26.27
C VAL A 11 -13.26 -48.65 -25.39
N ALA A 12 -14.51 -48.36 -25.79
CA ALA A 12 -15.23 -48.02 -27.02
C ALA A 12 -16.70 -47.60 -26.66
N PRO A 13 -17.54 -47.10 -27.60
CA PRO A 13 -18.90 -46.61 -27.35
C PRO A 13 -20.02 -47.63 -27.69
N GLY A 14 -21.21 -47.45 -27.10
CA GLY A 14 -22.43 -48.23 -27.41
C GLY A 14 -23.64 -47.35 -27.73
N GLN A 15 -24.34 -47.68 -28.82
CA GLN A 15 -25.53 -46.99 -29.38
C GLN A 15 -26.85 -47.77 -29.11
N SER A 16 -27.99 -47.15 -29.51
CA SER A 16 -29.37 -47.67 -29.72
C SER A 16 -30.37 -47.17 -28.65
N SER A 17 -31.63 -46.77 -28.90
CA SER A 17 -32.54 -46.77 -30.05
C SER A 17 -33.69 -45.79 -29.81
N ALA A 18 -34.41 -45.38 -30.86
CA ALA A 18 -35.56 -44.47 -30.84
C ALA A 18 -36.92 -45.17 -30.53
N ARG A 19 -37.92 -44.42 -30.03
CA ARG A 19 -39.36 -44.65 -30.30
C ARG A 19 -40.28 -43.43 -30.00
N GLU A 20 -41.31 -43.32 -30.84
CA GLU A 20 -42.42 -42.35 -31.04
C GLU A 20 -43.27 -41.83 -29.84
N SER A 21 -43.85 -40.63 -30.01
CA SER A 21 -44.85 -39.85 -29.19
C SER A 21 -46.34 -40.23 -29.49
N PRO A 22 -47.44 -39.49 -29.09
CA PRO A 22 -47.70 -38.41 -28.09
C PRO A 22 -49.03 -38.57 -27.24
N ALA A 23 -49.22 -37.80 -26.14
CA ALA A 23 -50.56 -37.41 -25.60
C ALA A 23 -50.50 -36.20 -24.63
N LEU A 24 -51.46 -35.27 -24.78
CA LEU A 24 -51.71 -34.01 -24.05
C LEU A 24 -52.19 -34.28 -22.60
N GLY A 25 -51.99 -33.50 -21.52
CA GLY A 25 -51.36 -32.21 -21.25
C GLY A 25 -52.01 -31.54 -20.03
N VAL A 26 -51.33 -31.48 -18.87
CA VAL A 26 -51.30 -30.38 -17.88
C VAL A 26 -50.27 -30.71 -16.79
N ASP A 27 -49.02 -30.28 -16.99
CA ASP A 27 -47.92 -30.46 -16.05
C ASP A 27 -47.80 -29.23 -15.13
N ALA A 28 -48.09 -29.41 -13.83
CA ALA A 28 -47.74 -28.46 -12.78
C ALA A 28 -46.63 -29.06 -11.90
N CYS A 29 -45.59 -28.30 -11.61
CA CYS A 29 -44.42 -28.78 -10.85
C CYS A 29 -44.79 -29.00 -9.36
N PRO A 30 -44.61 -30.22 -8.81
CA PRO A 30 -45.07 -30.56 -7.45
C PRO A 30 -44.27 -29.88 -6.33
N THR A 31 -43.16 -29.20 -6.62
CA THR A 31 -42.30 -28.59 -5.59
C THR A 31 -42.48 -27.06 -5.48
N CYS A 32 -42.98 -26.38 -6.51
CA CYS A 32 -43.16 -24.92 -6.48
C CYS A 32 -44.55 -24.44 -6.93
N GLY A 33 -45.46 -25.34 -7.33
CA GLY A 33 -46.87 -25.00 -7.53
C GLY A 33 -47.18 -24.11 -8.73
N THR A 34 -46.21 -23.81 -9.60
CA THR A 34 -46.44 -22.99 -10.78
C THR A 34 -47.12 -23.81 -11.86
N SER A 35 -48.36 -23.44 -12.21
CA SER A 35 -49.08 -23.97 -13.37
C SER A 35 -48.36 -23.51 -14.64
N SER A 36 -47.90 -24.44 -15.48
CA SER A 36 -47.14 -24.15 -16.72
C SER A 36 -47.87 -23.19 -17.68
N SER A 37 -49.18 -23.00 -17.50
CA SER A 37 -50.04 -22.13 -18.32
C SER A 37 -49.89 -20.61 -18.10
N LEU A 38 -49.04 -20.14 -17.17
CA LEU A 38 -48.82 -18.69 -16.93
C LEU A 38 -47.40 -18.21 -17.22
N LEU A 39 -46.51 -19.07 -17.71
CA LEU A 39 -45.27 -18.59 -18.31
C LEU A 39 -45.64 -17.95 -19.65
N PRO A 40 -45.30 -16.66 -19.90
CA PRO A 40 -45.27 -16.17 -21.27
C PRO A 40 -44.43 -17.17 -22.06
N ASP A 41 -44.90 -17.53 -23.24
CA ASP A 41 -44.24 -18.43 -24.20
C ASP A 41 -42.82 -17.90 -24.46
N LEU A 42 -41.88 -18.23 -23.57
CA LEU A 42 -40.47 -17.93 -23.75
C LEU A 42 -40.03 -18.94 -24.79
N ASP A 43 -40.13 -18.50 -26.05
CA ASP A 43 -39.64 -19.18 -27.23
C ASP A 43 -38.34 -19.93 -26.84
N PRO A 44 -38.33 -21.28 -26.90
CA PRO A 44 -37.21 -22.08 -26.40
C PRO A 44 -35.89 -21.69 -27.07
N THR A 45 -35.96 -21.06 -28.25
CA THR A 45 -34.80 -20.50 -28.95
C THR A 45 -34.25 -19.24 -28.27
N VAL A 46 -35.09 -18.39 -27.67
CA VAL A 46 -34.69 -17.21 -26.90
C VAL A 46 -34.06 -17.61 -25.57
N ALA A 47 -34.66 -18.61 -24.89
CA ALA A 47 -34.09 -19.18 -23.67
C ALA A 47 -32.70 -19.80 -23.93
N ALA A 48 -32.55 -20.59 -25.00
CA ALA A 48 -31.27 -21.18 -25.39
C ALA A 48 -30.21 -20.12 -25.72
N LYS A 49 -30.57 -19.05 -26.47
CA LYS A 49 -29.67 -17.93 -26.76
C LYS A 49 -29.20 -17.24 -25.47
N ARG A 50 -30.12 -17.03 -24.52
CA ARG A 50 -29.80 -16.41 -23.24
C ARG A 50 -28.87 -17.27 -22.39
N ILE A 51 -29.03 -18.59 -22.41
CA ILE A 51 -28.13 -19.52 -21.72
C ILE A 51 -26.72 -19.41 -22.28
N VAL A 52 -26.55 -19.44 -23.61
CA VAL A 52 -25.23 -19.32 -24.25
C VAL A 52 -24.57 -17.98 -23.93
N GLU A 53 -25.34 -16.89 -23.93
CA GLU A 53 -24.84 -15.56 -23.55
C GLU A 53 -24.37 -15.53 -22.08
N LEU A 54 -25.17 -16.09 -21.18
CA LEU A 54 -24.83 -16.16 -19.76
C LEU A 54 -23.60 -17.06 -19.52
N GLU A 55 -23.51 -18.20 -20.20
CA GLU A 55 -22.33 -19.07 -20.15
C GLU A 55 -21.07 -18.35 -20.65
N ALA A 56 -21.16 -17.58 -21.74
CA ALA A 56 -20.06 -16.76 -22.23
C ALA A 56 -19.67 -15.67 -21.22
N GLN A 57 -20.65 -15.04 -20.57
CA GLN A 57 -20.40 -14.03 -19.53
C GLN A 57 -19.72 -14.65 -18.30
N VAL A 58 -20.16 -15.85 -17.88
CA VAL A 58 -19.55 -16.59 -16.78
C VAL A 58 -18.10 -16.92 -17.12
N ARG A 59 -17.83 -17.45 -18.33
CA ARG A 59 -16.46 -17.73 -18.78
C ARG A 59 -15.58 -16.48 -18.75
N LEU A 60 -16.07 -15.36 -19.29
CA LEU A 60 -15.34 -14.09 -19.27
C LEU A 60 -15.06 -13.59 -17.85
N LEU A 61 -16.03 -13.73 -16.93
CA LEU A 61 -15.84 -13.35 -15.54
C LEU A 61 -14.83 -14.27 -14.84
N THR A 62 -14.85 -15.57 -15.14
CA THR A 62 -13.84 -16.51 -14.66
C THR A 62 -12.45 -16.13 -15.14
N ASP A 63 -12.28 -15.82 -16.43
CA ASP A 63 -10.99 -15.38 -17.00
C ASP A 63 -10.49 -14.07 -16.37
N LYS A 64 -11.41 -13.16 -16.05
CA LYS A 64 -11.06 -11.93 -15.32
C LYS A 64 -10.66 -12.20 -13.88
N ALA A 65 -11.35 -13.13 -13.22
CA ALA A 65 -11.04 -13.51 -11.85
C ALA A 65 -9.66 -14.19 -11.77
N THR A 66 -9.35 -15.11 -12.68
CA THR A 66 -8.03 -15.75 -12.75
C THR A 66 -6.93 -14.72 -13.03
N SER A 67 -7.12 -13.84 -14.02
CA SER A 67 -6.16 -12.76 -14.30
C SER A 67 -5.97 -11.80 -13.11
N ALA A 68 -7.01 -11.55 -12.32
CA ALA A 68 -6.91 -10.75 -11.10
C ALA A 68 -6.12 -11.48 -10.00
N VAL A 69 -6.31 -12.79 -9.83
CA VAL A 69 -5.55 -13.62 -8.89
C VAL A 69 -4.06 -13.64 -9.27
N ASP A 70 -3.73 -13.77 -10.55
CA ASP A 70 -2.34 -13.72 -11.03
C ASP A 70 -1.67 -12.38 -10.66
N ARG A 71 -2.37 -11.26 -10.86
CA ARG A 71 -1.87 -9.93 -10.46
C ARG A 71 -1.69 -9.81 -8.94
N ILE A 72 -2.59 -10.40 -8.16
CA ILE A 72 -2.47 -10.39 -6.70
C ILE A 72 -1.21 -11.15 -6.28
N ALA A 73 -0.92 -12.30 -6.91
CA ALA A 73 0.31 -13.05 -6.65
C ALA A 73 1.56 -12.19 -6.94
N ASP A 74 1.58 -11.48 -8.07
CA ASP A 74 2.68 -10.54 -8.40
C ASP A 74 2.84 -9.44 -7.34
N TYR A 75 1.73 -8.86 -6.84
CA TYR A 75 1.77 -7.84 -5.78
C TYR A 75 2.20 -8.41 -4.42
N GLU A 76 1.81 -9.63 -4.09
CA GLU A 76 2.24 -10.31 -2.86
C GLU A 76 3.76 -10.57 -2.86
N ASP A 77 4.32 -10.97 -4.01
CA ASP A 77 5.76 -11.16 -4.18
C ASP A 77 6.52 -9.83 -4.06
N GLU A 78 6.01 -8.75 -4.67
CA GLU A 78 6.59 -7.42 -4.51
C GLU A 78 6.54 -6.93 -3.05
N LEU A 79 5.43 -7.16 -2.34
CA LEU A 79 5.31 -6.88 -0.91
C LEU A 79 6.33 -7.69 -0.08
N ARG A 80 6.52 -8.96 -0.40
CA ARG A 80 7.50 -9.84 0.27
C ARG A 80 8.92 -9.33 0.02
N ARG A 81 9.22 -8.87 -1.20
CA ARG A 81 10.50 -8.28 -1.58
C ARG A 81 10.77 -6.98 -0.81
N LEU A 82 9.81 -6.06 -0.78
CA LEU A 82 9.93 -4.78 -0.06
C LEU A 82 10.12 -4.97 1.45
N ARG A 83 9.36 -5.89 2.06
CA ARG A 83 9.55 -6.26 3.48
C ARG A 83 10.92 -6.86 3.74
N SER A 84 11.42 -7.70 2.84
CA SER A 84 12.76 -8.28 2.95
C SER A 84 13.86 -7.22 2.79
N SER A 85 13.71 -6.28 1.87
CA SER A 85 14.65 -5.15 1.71
C SER A 85 14.64 -4.20 2.91
N GLN A 86 13.47 -3.92 3.49
CA GLN A 86 13.33 -3.07 4.68
C GLN A 86 13.93 -3.75 5.92
N THR A 87 13.70 -5.05 6.10
CA THR A 87 14.30 -5.83 7.20
C THR A 87 15.81 -6.03 7.04
N ALA A 88 16.32 -6.21 5.81
CA ALA A 88 17.76 -6.28 5.54
C ALA A 88 18.47 -4.92 5.70
N GLY A 89 17.80 -3.81 5.35
CA GLY A 89 18.29 -2.45 5.60
C GLY A 89 18.31 -2.08 7.09
N SER A 90 17.36 -2.59 7.87
CA SER A 90 17.32 -2.41 9.33
C SER A 90 18.42 -3.19 10.06
N LYS A 91 18.89 -4.33 9.52
CA LYS A 91 20.00 -5.11 10.08
C LYS A 91 21.40 -4.48 9.92
N ARG A 92 21.58 -3.43 9.10
CA ARG A 92 22.88 -2.75 8.92
C ARG A 92 23.24 -1.72 10.01
N PHE A 93 22.36 -1.50 11.00
CA PHE A 93 22.66 -0.67 12.18
C PHE A 93 22.76 -1.47 13.49
N SER A 94 22.82 -2.79 13.42
CA SER A 94 23.22 -3.62 14.56
C SER A 94 24.72 -3.89 14.46
N VAL A 95 25.52 -2.96 14.97
CA VAL A 95 26.94 -3.21 15.26
C VAL A 95 27.06 -4.02 16.55
N ASP A 96 27.69 -5.18 16.44
CA ASP A 96 28.23 -5.93 17.57
C ASP A 96 29.25 -5.06 18.36
N PRO A 97 29.24 -5.08 19.71
CA PRO A 97 30.19 -4.34 20.54
C PRO A 97 31.34 -5.27 20.94
N ALA A 98 32.39 -5.37 20.12
CA ALA A 98 33.65 -5.93 20.57
C ALA A 98 34.81 -5.41 19.72
N LEU A 99 35.83 -4.89 20.41
CA LEU A 99 37.17 -4.54 19.93
C LEU A 99 37.32 -3.16 19.25
N ALA A 100 37.50 -2.12 20.07
CA ALA A 100 38.34 -0.99 19.68
C ALA A 100 39.04 -0.40 20.91
N LEU A 101 40.29 -0.79 21.11
CA LEU A 101 41.27 -0.10 21.93
C LEU A 101 41.72 1.18 21.19
N THR A 102 41.95 2.23 21.97
CA THR A 102 42.36 3.61 21.65
C THR A 102 43.86 3.70 21.24
N PRO A 103 44.56 4.87 21.22
CA PRO A 103 44.24 6.29 20.93
C PRO A 103 45.27 6.98 19.97
N SER A 104 45.05 8.23 19.54
CA SER A 104 46.08 9.31 19.48
C SER A 104 45.51 10.71 19.17
N THR A 105 45.70 11.61 20.14
CA THR A 105 46.07 13.06 20.15
C THR A 105 46.38 13.70 18.77
N SER A 106 46.08 14.97 18.44
CA SER A 106 46.23 16.23 19.19
C SER A 106 45.64 17.48 18.47
N ILE A 107 44.96 18.34 19.25
CA ILE A 107 45.11 19.82 19.41
C ILE A 107 44.86 20.80 18.23
N ALA A 108 43.84 21.65 18.40
CA ALA A 108 43.86 23.15 18.38
C ALA A 108 42.42 23.67 18.64
N SER A 109 42.08 24.24 19.82
CA SER A 109 41.96 25.69 20.16
C SER A 109 41.21 26.52 19.09
N GLU A 110 40.15 27.31 19.35
CA GLU A 110 39.92 28.27 20.45
C GLU A 110 38.42 28.74 20.47
N ASP A 111 38.04 29.43 21.55
CA ASP A 111 36.73 29.92 22.00
C ASP A 111 35.89 30.83 21.05
N GLY A 112 34.56 30.86 21.28
CA GLY A 112 33.75 32.06 20.98
C GLY A 112 32.28 31.88 20.55
N ILE A 113 31.34 32.08 21.49
CA ILE A 113 30.05 32.81 21.43
C ILE A 113 29.18 32.78 20.12
N ARG A 114 27.96 32.23 20.29
CA ARG A 114 26.65 32.37 19.58
C ARG A 114 26.38 33.69 18.78
N PRO A 115 25.26 33.83 18.03
CA PRO A 115 24.76 33.20 16.78
C PRO A 115 24.74 34.19 15.59
N HIS A 116 24.90 33.73 14.35
CA HIS A 116 24.53 34.53 13.17
C HIS A 116 23.80 33.71 12.11
N THR A 117 22.68 34.30 11.68
CA THR A 117 21.89 33.96 10.51
C THR A 117 22.74 34.14 9.25
N ALA A 118 22.93 33.09 8.46
CA ALA A 118 23.23 33.24 7.04
C ALA A 118 22.98 31.93 6.30
N ASN A 119 22.13 32.06 5.29
CA ASN A 119 21.91 31.13 4.20
C ASN A 119 23.23 30.79 3.47
N PRO A 120 23.48 29.53 3.09
CA PRO A 120 24.30 29.26 1.93
C PRO A 120 23.47 28.52 0.86
N THR A 121 23.26 29.25 -0.22
CA THR A 121 23.04 28.77 -1.57
C THR A 121 24.00 27.62 -1.89
N GLY A 122 23.49 26.46 -2.32
CA GLY A 122 24.26 25.50 -3.11
C GLY A 122 24.16 24.04 -2.73
N ALA A 123 23.41 23.30 -3.56
CA ALA A 123 23.62 21.90 -3.95
C ALA A 123 23.13 20.77 -3.02
N ALA A 124 21.88 20.36 -3.23
CA ALA A 124 21.47 18.95 -3.16
C ALA A 124 20.39 18.67 -4.25
N PRO A 125 20.36 17.45 -4.84
CA PRO A 125 19.59 17.16 -6.05
C PRO A 125 18.11 16.92 -5.73
N ALA A 126 17.26 17.88 -6.10
CA ALA A 126 15.81 17.71 -6.04
C ALA A 126 15.34 16.79 -7.19
N SER A 127 14.67 15.73 -6.77
CA SER A 127 13.93 14.77 -7.58
C SER A 127 13.01 15.47 -8.59
N ARG A 128 13.15 15.06 -9.85
CA ARG A 128 12.35 15.54 -10.98
C ARG A 128 10.95 14.96 -10.89
N MET A 129 9.96 15.76 -10.48
CA MET A 129 8.56 15.44 -10.75
C MET A 129 8.03 16.31 -11.89
N SER A 130 7.98 15.64 -13.04
CA SER A 130 7.05 15.78 -14.16
C SER A 130 6.27 17.09 -14.26
N ARG A 131 6.75 17.95 -15.16
CA ARG A 131 5.99 19.05 -15.76
C ARG A 131 5.03 18.44 -16.78
N PHE A 132 3.75 18.31 -16.44
CA PHE A 132 2.74 18.14 -17.47
C PHE A 132 2.38 19.51 -18.04
N SER A 133 2.95 19.73 -19.22
CA SER A 133 2.69 20.79 -20.16
C SER A 133 1.24 20.77 -20.65
N SER A 134 0.67 21.97 -20.71
CA SER A 134 0.07 22.51 -21.93
C SER A 134 -1.00 21.68 -22.64
N LEU A 135 -2.28 21.83 -22.27
CA LEU A 135 -3.40 21.77 -23.22
C LEU A 135 -4.64 22.49 -22.65
N LEU A 136 -4.70 23.82 -22.73
CA LEU A 136 -5.98 24.48 -22.96
C LEU A 136 -5.83 25.56 -24.03
N THR A 137 -6.42 25.21 -25.16
CA THR A 137 -6.49 25.87 -26.44
C THR A 137 -7.18 27.21 -26.31
N ARG A 138 -6.43 28.27 -26.62
CA ARG A 138 -6.91 29.60 -26.96
C ARG A 138 -7.75 29.50 -28.26
N LYS A 139 -9.07 29.58 -28.17
CA LYS A 139 -9.94 29.80 -29.34
C LYS A 139 -10.22 31.29 -29.46
N SER A 140 -9.38 31.97 -30.22
CA SER A 140 -9.68 33.29 -30.79
C SER A 140 -10.63 33.11 -31.97
N ILE A 141 -11.77 33.82 -31.98
CA ILE A 141 -12.55 34.07 -33.19
C ILE A 141 -12.93 35.56 -33.21
N SER A 142 -12.25 36.27 -34.13
CA SER A 142 -12.61 37.49 -34.88
C SER A 142 -13.07 38.77 -34.17
N GLY A 143 -12.36 39.86 -34.46
CA GLY A 143 -12.64 41.24 -34.06
C GLY A 143 -13.69 41.98 -34.92
N PRO A 144 -13.84 43.30 -34.71
CA PRO A 144 -14.92 44.11 -35.26
C PRO A 144 -14.49 44.90 -36.51
N SER A 145 -15.22 44.78 -37.63
CA SER A 145 -15.24 45.80 -38.69
C SER A 145 -16.37 45.60 -39.72
N SER A 146 -17.29 46.57 -39.72
CA SER A 146 -18.04 47.18 -40.84
C SER A 146 -18.54 46.33 -42.03
N SER A 147 -19.88 46.25 -42.19
CA SER A 147 -20.69 46.83 -43.29
C SER A 147 -21.90 45.96 -43.69
N GLY A 148 -23.08 46.59 -43.79
CA GLY A 148 -24.27 46.05 -44.48
C GLY A 148 -25.57 46.12 -43.67
N PRO A 149 -26.59 46.91 -44.10
CA PRO A 149 -27.93 46.83 -43.54
C PRO A 149 -28.77 45.83 -44.34
N SER A 150 -29.35 44.84 -43.68
CA SER A 150 -30.53 44.15 -44.21
C SER A 150 -31.46 43.74 -43.07
N VAL A 151 -32.71 44.12 -43.28
CA VAL A 151 -33.83 44.08 -42.36
C VAL A 151 -34.46 42.69 -42.41
N THR A 152 -34.86 42.11 -41.27
CA THR A 152 -36.09 41.31 -41.19
C THR A 152 -36.49 41.06 -39.72
N PRO A 153 -37.81 41.02 -39.41
CA PRO A 153 -38.33 41.27 -38.07
C PRO A 153 -38.61 39.99 -37.26
N LEU A 154 -38.69 40.20 -35.94
CA LEU A 154 -39.12 39.32 -34.85
C LEU A 154 -40.33 38.41 -35.17
N PRO A 155 -40.45 37.25 -34.48
CA PRO A 155 -41.71 37.03 -33.75
C PRO A 155 -41.54 36.41 -32.35
N SER A 156 -42.30 37.00 -31.42
CA SER A 156 -43.06 36.35 -30.34
C SER A 156 -42.36 35.91 -29.04
N ALA A 157 -42.84 36.56 -27.98
CA ALA A 157 -42.60 36.31 -26.57
C ALA A 157 -43.09 34.94 -26.10
N LEU A 158 -42.23 34.26 -25.33
CA LEU A 158 -42.55 33.26 -24.31
C LEU A 158 -42.05 33.84 -22.97
N PRO A 159 -42.63 33.48 -21.82
CA PRO A 159 -42.39 34.22 -20.59
C PRO A 159 -40.92 34.05 -20.20
N HIS A 160 -40.16 35.16 -20.15
CA HIS A 160 -38.97 35.28 -19.32
C HIS A 160 -39.39 34.94 -17.89
N ARG A 161 -39.38 33.66 -17.51
CA ARG A 161 -38.86 33.32 -16.20
C ARG A 161 -37.41 33.76 -16.29
N SER A 162 -37.14 34.87 -15.63
CA SER A 162 -36.00 35.74 -15.84
C SER A 162 -34.74 34.89 -15.96
N ASP A 163 -33.94 35.07 -17.01
CA ASP A 163 -32.64 34.41 -17.12
C ASP A 163 -31.81 34.67 -15.83
N ASP A 164 -32.07 35.81 -15.16
CA ASP A 164 -31.58 36.16 -13.83
C ASP A 164 -31.96 35.16 -12.71
N ASP A 165 -33.14 34.56 -12.74
CA ASP A 165 -33.59 33.56 -11.77
C ASP A 165 -32.91 32.21 -12.01
N GLU A 166 -32.71 31.82 -13.27
CA GLU A 166 -31.93 30.62 -13.61
C GLU A 166 -30.45 30.78 -13.21
N LEU A 167 -29.88 31.97 -13.41
CA LEU A 167 -28.53 32.33 -12.95
C LEU A 167 -28.41 32.28 -11.43
N ARG A 168 -29.41 32.77 -10.68
CA ARG A 168 -29.47 32.68 -9.21
C ARG A 168 -29.53 31.23 -8.74
N ASP A 169 -30.40 30.42 -9.35
CA ASP A 169 -30.53 28.99 -9.03
C ASP A 169 -29.24 28.22 -9.34
N ALA A 170 -28.59 28.51 -10.46
CA ALA A 170 -27.30 27.90 -10.83
C ALA A 170 -26.19 28.28 -9.84
N LEU A 171 -26.17 29.54 -9.38
CA LEU A 171 -25.21 30.03 -8.40
C LEU A 171 -25.46 29.41 -7.02
N GLU A 172 -26.71 29.23 -6.61
CA GLU A 172 -27.03 28.51 -5.38
C GLU A 172 -26.58 27.05 -5.42
N LYS A 173 -26.76 26.37 -6.56
CA LYS A 173 -26.26 25.01 -6.78
C LYS A 173 -24.73 24.96 -6.71
N GLU A 174 -24.03 25.89 -7.35
CA GLU A 174 -22.55 25.97 -7.28
C GLU A 174 -22.08 26.17 -5.84
N ARG A 175 -22.68 27.10 -5.10
CA ARG A 175 -22.37 27.33 -3.68
C ARG A 175 -22.67 26.11 -2.82
N CYS A 176 -23.74 25.38 -3.11
CA CYS A 176 -24.07 24.13 -2.42
C CYS A 176 -22.98 23.08 -2.65
N LEU A 177 -22.62 22.82 -3.91
CA LEU A 177 -21.56 21.90 -4.26
C LEU A 177 -20.21 22.30 -3.64
N ARG A 178 -19.94 23.60 -3.55
CA ARG A 178 -18.73 24.12 -2.92
C ARG A 178 -18.72 23.89 -1.42
N ARG A 179 -19.82 24.17 -0.71
CA ARG A 179 -19.96 23.83 0.72
C ARG A 179 -19.82 22.34 0.97
N ASP A 180 -20.39 21.50 0.11
CA ASP A 180 -20.27 20.04 0.20
C ASP A 180 -18.82 19.57 -0.02
N ALA A 181 -18.07 20.24 -0.90
CA ALA A 181 -16.64 19.97 -1.09
C ALA A 181 -15.82 20.45 0.12
N GLU A 182 -16.09 21.65 0.64
CA GLU A 182 -15.42 22.22 1.81
C GLU A 182 -15.63 21.37 3.06
N THR A 183 -16.85 20.84 3.27
CA THR A 183 -17.13 19.91 4.38
C THR A 183 -16.38 18.60 4.24
N LYS A 184 -16.30 18.01 3.03
CA LYS A 184 -15.49 16.80 2.79
C LYS A 184 -14.00 17.04 3.03
N VAL A 185 -13.47 18.18 2.58
CA VAL A 185 -12.06 18.55 2.82
C VAL A 185 -11.82 18.74 4.32
N SER A 186 -12.74 19.41 5.04
CA SER A 186 -12.63 19.59 6.48
C SER A 186 -12.72 18.26 7.25
N ALA A 187 -13.56 17.32 6.81
CA ALA A 187 -13.65 15.99 7.40
C ALA A 187 -12.34 15.20 7.20
N MET A 188 -11.80 15.23 5.98
CA MET A 188 -10.51 14.60 5.69
C MET A 188 -9.36 15.23 6.47
N SER A 189 -9.35 16.56 6.65
CA SER A 189 -8.31 17.22 7.45
C SER A 189 -8.38 16.79 8.92
N SER A 190 -9.58 16.68 9.51
CA SER A 190 -9.71 16.16 10.88
C SER A 190 -9.27 14.70 11.00
N GLU A 191 -9.60 13.84 10.05
CA GLU A 191 -9.14 12.43 10.06
C GLU A 191 -7.60 12.34 9.99
N ILE A 192 -6.97 13.17 9.16
CA ILE A 192 -5.50 13.22 9.06
C ILE A 192 -4.89 13.71 10.37
N GLU A 193 -5.48 14.72 11.00
CA GLU A 193 -5.03 15.22 12.30
C GLU A 193 -5.12 14.13 13.37
N GLU A 194 -6.25 13.41 13.47
CA GLU A 194 -6.43 12.30 14.41
C GLU A 194 -5.42 11.17 14.20
N LEU A 195 -5.21 10.76 12.94
CA LEU A 195 -4.21 9.76 12.58
C LEU A 195 -2.80 10.24 12.91
N SER A 196 -2.50 11.52 12.69
CA SER A 196 -1.20 12.11 13.02
C SER A 196 -0.95 12.09 14.52
N VAL A 197 -1.95 12.46 15.34
CA VAL A 197 -1.86 12.42 16.80
C VAL A 197 -1.64 10.99 17.28
N THR A 198 -2.38 10.03 16.73
CA THR A 198 -2.25 8.62 17.08
C THR A 198 -0.86 8.08 16.74
N LEU A 199 -0.33 8.41 15.56
CA LEU A 199 1.00 7.98 15.12
C LEU A 199 2.11 8.60 15.97
N PHE A 200 2.01 9.89 16.30
CA PHE A 200 2.97 10.53 17.19
C PHE A 200 2.91 9.96 18.61
N GLN A 201 1.72 9.66 19.12
CA GLN A 201 1.55 9.04 20.43
C GLN A 201 2.19 7.64 20.47
N GLN A 202 1.91 6.80 19.47
CA GLN A 202 2.50 5.47 19.35
C GLN A 202 4.02 5.53 19.22
N ALA A 203 4.54 6.46 18.41
CA ALA A 203 5.97 6.66 18.26
C ALA A 203 6.62 7.09 19.59
N ASN A 204 5.98 8.01 20.33
CA ASN A 204 6.47 8.46 21.63
C ASN A 204 6.47 7.33 22.66
N GLU A 205 5.44 6.49 22.67
CA GLU A 205 5.35 5.32 23.55
C GLU A 205 6.47 4.31 23.28
N MET A 206 6.66 3.92 22.01
CA MET A 206 7.71 2.99 21.61
C MET A 206 9.11 3.49 21.98
N VAL A 207 9.37 4.79 21.78
CA VAL A 207 10.65 5.39 22.18
C VAL A 207 10.79 5.45 23.70
N ALA A 208 9.72 5.72 24.44
CA ALA A 208 9.75 5.69 25.89
C ALA A 208 10.03 4.28 26.42
N GLU A 209 9.45 3.24 25.83
CA GLU A 209 9.75 1.84 26.13
C GLU A 209 11.21 1.49 25.82
N GLU A 210 11.73 1.90 24.67
CA GLU A 210 13.15 1.71 24.33
C GLU A 210 14.05 2.36 25.37
N ARG A 211 13.79 3.63 25.74
CA ARG A 211 14.60 4.33 26.74
C ARG A 211 14.57 3.64 28.09
N ARG A 212 13.41 3.13 28.52
CA ARG A 212 13.26 2.37 29.78
C ARG A 212 14.02 1.04 29.70
N ALA A 213 13.88 0.31 28.60
CA ALA A 213 14.55 -0.97 28.40
C ALA A 213 16.08 -0.80 28.36
N ARG A 214 16.54 0.22 27.63
CA ARG A 214 17.94 0.60 27.52
C ARG A 214 18.52 0.99 28.87
N ALA A 215 17.85 1.87 29.63
CA ALA A 215 18.30 2.24 30.98
C ALA A 215 18.44 1.03 31.90
N LYS A 216 17.48 0.09 31.85
CA LYS A 216 17.54 -1.16 32.64
C LYS A 216 18.69 -2.08 32.24
N LEU A 217 19.01 -2.15 30.95
CA LEU A 217 20.16 -2.92 30.46
C LEU A 217 21.47 -2.25 30.85
N GLU A 218 21.58 -0.93 30.69
CA GLU A 218 22.75 -0.15 31.09
C GLU A 218 23.03 -0.28 32.59
N GLU A 219 22.01 -0.27 33.45
CA GLU A 219 22.15 -0.55 34.89
C GLU A 219 22.72 -1.96 35.14
N ARG A 220 22.16 -2.98 34.49
CA ARG A 220 22.61 -4.37 34.65
C ARG A 220 24.06 -4.54 34.18
N VAL A 221 24.43 -3.91 33.07
CA VAL A 221 25.81 -3.91 32.56
C VAL A 221 26.74 -3.25 33.57
N ALA A 222 26.40 -2.09 34.11
CA ALA A 222 27.22 -1.40 35.11
C ALA A 222 27.47 -2.26 36.36
N VAL A 223 26.46 -2.99 36.86
CA VAL A 223 26.62 -3.91 37.99
C VAL A 223 27.55 -5.08 37.64
N LEU A 224 27.40 -5.67 36.45
CA LEU A 224 28.26 -6.76 36.00
C LEU A 224 29.72 -6.30 35.84
N GLU A 225 29.94 -5.13 35.23
CA GLU A 225 31.27 -4.56 35.09
C GLU A 225 31.94 -4.31 36.44
N LYS A 226 31.20 -3.80 37.44
CA LYS A 226 31.71 -3.61 38.80
C LYS A 226 32.16 -4.95 39.41
N ARG A 227 31.31 -5.97 39.31
CA ARG A 227 31.64 -7.34 39.80
C ARG A 227 32.86 -7.91 39.10
N ASP A 228 32.98 -7.71 37.79
CA ASP A 228 34.13 -8.24 37.03
C ASP A 228 35.42 -7.48 37.32
N LYS A 229 35.35 -6.17 37.63
CA LYS A 229 36.50 -5.41 38.15
C LYS A 229 36.96 -5.96 39.51
N GLU A 230 36.03 -6.19 40.43
CA GLU A 230 36.33 -6.75 41.76
C GLU A 230 36.95 -8.16 41.67
N LYS A 231 36.38 -9.04 40.83
CA LYS A 231 36.93 -10.39 40.59
C LYS A 231 38.31 -10.35 39.97
N ARG A 232 38.53 -9.51 38.94
CA ARG A 232 39.85 -9.33 38.32
C ARG A 232 40.89 -8.88 39.34
N SER A 233 40.57 -7.91 40.19
CA SER A 233 41.48 -7.47 41.25
C SER A 233 41.79 -8.58 42.27
N ARG A 234 40.82 -9.44 42.59
CA ARG A 234 41.06 -10.61 43.46
C ARG A 234 41.97 -11.64 42.79
N LEU A 235 41.74 -11.93 41.50
CA LEU A 235 42.57 -12.85 40.74
C LEU A 235 44.01 -12.35 40.65
N GLU A 236 44.21 -11.06 40.35
CA GLU A 236 45.54 -10.44 40.30
C GLU A 236 46.32 -10.63 41.62
N ARG A 237 45.65 -10.45 42.77
CA ARG A 237 46.28 -10.71 44.08
C ARG A 237 46.65 -12.17 44.28
N LEU A 238 45.78 -13.09 43.86
CA LEU A 238 46.04 -14.53 43.93
C LEU A 238 47.18 -14.95 43.00
N GLU A 239 47.20 -14.45 41.77
CA GLU A 239 48.28 -14.69 40.81
C GLU A 239 49.63 -14.19 41.36
N ASN A 240 49.65 -13.01 41.99
CA ASN A 240 50.86 -12.50 42.63
C ASN A 240 51.31 -13.38 43.80
N ALA A 241 50.38 -13.94 44.59
CA ALA A 241 50.70 -14.89 45.65
C ALA A 241 51.23 -16.22 45.10
N VAL A 242 50.59 -16.79 44.07
CA VAL A 242 51.04 -18.03 43.41
C VAL A 242 52.42 -17.84 42.78
N LYS A 243 52.66 -16.74 42.05
CA LYS A 243 53.99 -16.39 41.52
C LYS A 243 55.06 -16.35 42.60
N ARG A 244 54.73 -15.89 43.82
CA ARG A 244 55.66 -15.91 44.95
C ARG A 244 55.93 -17.34 45.44
N ILE A 245 54.90 -18.16 45.53
CA ILE A 245 55.02 -19.58 45.93
C ILE A 245 55.87 -20.35 44.91
N ASP A 246 55.61 -20.17 43.62
CA ASP A 246 56.36 -20.85 42.56
C ASP A 246 57.86 -20.50 42.59
N ARG A 247 58.20 -19.24 42.88
CA ARG A 247 59.60 -18.83 43.09
C ARG A 247 60.25 -19.56 44.27
N VAL A 248 59.57 -19.62 45.41
CA VAL A 248 60.08 -20.32 46.60
C VAL A 248 60.21 -21.83 46.33
N ARG A 249 59.21 -22.43 45.68
CA ARG A 249 59.24 -23.84 45.29
C ARG A 249 60.40 -24.16 44.36
N GLY A 250 60.71 -23.29 43.40
CA GLY A 250 61.86 -23.45 42.51
C GLY A 250 63.21 -23.44 43.25
N LEU A 251 63.33 -22.65 44.32
CA LEU A 251 64.53 -22.61 45.17
C LEU A 251 64.66 -23.81 46.11
N LEU A 252 63.56 -24.46 46.49
CA LEU A 252 63.55 -25.64 47.37
C LEU A 252 63.66 -26.97 46.62
N ALA A 253 63.51 -26.97 45.29
CA ALA A 253 63.59 -28.16 44.46
C ALA A 253 65.01 -28.47 43.95
N THR A 254 65.99 -27.63 44.28
CA THR A 254 67.44 -27.82 44.10
C THR A 254 68.06 -28.38 45.35
#